data_AF-A0A939KHF6-F1
#
_entry.id   AF-A0A939KHF6-F1
#
_cell.length_a   1.000
_cell.length_b   1.000
_cell.length_c   1.000
_cell.angle_alpha   90.00
_cell.angle_beta   90.00
_cell.angle_gamma   90.00
#
_symmetry.space_group_name_H-M   'P 1'
#
loop_
_entity.id
_entity.type
_entity.pdbx_description
1 polymer ?
#
loop_
_entity_poly.entity_id
_entity_poly.type
_entity_poly.pdbx_seq_one_letter_code
_entity_poly.pdbx_strand_id
1 'polypeptide(L)'
;MKKVKVGDTCKAVCQDCKAVVDITFQLRDVPFSNGMGIVEQVLSGVCNQCDRVISIPHQSTPEIKKAYDKYTAEGGSSEQKTKA
;
A
#
# COMPACT_ATOMS: atom_id res chain seq x y z
N MET A 1 13.59 14.66 -1.11
CA MET A 1 12.46 13.75 -1.42
C MET A 1 11.17 14.37 -0.89
N LYS A 2 10.09 14.40 -1.67
CA LYS A 2 8.79 14.98 -1.23
C LYS A 2 8.11 14.02 -0.25
N LYS A 3 7.61 14.56 0.87
CA LYS A 3 6.76 13.83 1.82
C LYS A 3 5.35 13.77 1.25
N VAL A 4 4.79 12.57 1.16
CA VAL A 4 3.44 12.35 0.66
C VAL A 4 2.55 12.11 1.86
N LYS A 5 1.38 12.74 1.90
CA LYS A 5 0.45 12.73 3.03
C LYS A 5 -0.86 12.05 2.62
N VAL A 6 -1.63 11.65 3.62
CA VAL A 6 -3.01 11.23 3.41
C VAL A 6 -3.79 12.42 2.82
N GLY A 7 -4.55 12.16 1.76
CA GLY A 7 -5.29 13.16 1.00
C GLY A 7 -4.51 13.80 -0.15
N ASP A 8 -3.20 13.53 -0.30
CA ASP A 8 -2.48 14.01 -1.49
C ASP A 8 -2.99 13.30 -2.74
N THR A 9 -3.14 14.05 -3.83
CA THR A 9 -3.50 13.52 -5.15
C THR A 9 -2.32 13.59 -6.10
N CYS A 10 -2.06 12.52 -6.83
CA CYS A 10 -0.98 12.45 -7.82
C CYS A 10 -1.46 11.73 -9.08
N LYS A 11 -0.72 11.85 -10.18
CA LYS A 11 -0.97 11.06 -11.39
C LYS A 11 -0.06 9.84 -11.40
N ALA A 12 -0.63 8.66 -11.57
CA ALA A 12 0.10 7.40 -11.64
C ALA A 12 -0.47 6.51 -12.74
N VAL A 13 0.36 5.61 -13.25
CA VAL A 13 -0.05 4.64 -14.28
C VAL A 13 -0.75 3.48 -13.59
N CYS A 14 -2.02 3.27 -13.91
CA CYS A 14 -2.76 2.10 -13.44
C CYS A 14 -2.58 0.94 -14.43
N GLN A 15 -2.12 -0.20 -13.95
CA GLN A 15 -1.95 -1.40 -14.79
C GLN A 15 -3.29 -1.99 -15.24
N ASP A 16 -4.34 -1.89 -14.42
CA ASP A 16 -5.69 -2.35 -14.77
C ASP A 16 -6.33 -1.46 -15.84
N CYS A 17 -6.26 -0.13 -15.68
CA CYS A 17 -6.83 0.82 -16.63
C CYS A 17 -5.93 1.05 -17.86
N LYS A 18 -4.66 0.63 -17.81
CA LYS A 18 -3.63 0.87 -18.85
C LYS A 18 -3.50 2.35 -19.25
N ALA A 19 -3.76 3.24 -18.30
CA ALA A 19 -3.79 4.68 -18.51
C ALA A 19 -3.19 5.42 -17.31
N VAL A 20 -2.77 6.67 -17.52
CA VAL A 20 -2.39 7.59 -16.45
C VAL A 20 -3.66 8.11 -15.82
N VAL A 21 -3.87 7.75 -14.55
CA VAL A 21 -5.05 8.09 -13.78
C VAL A 21 -4.65 8.94 -12.57
N ASP A 22 -5.58 9.75 -12.10
CA ASP A 22 -5.44 10.42 -10.83
C ASP A 22 -5.64 9.42 -9.69
N ILE A 23 -4.66 9.40 -8.79
CA ILE A 23 -4.67 8.63 -7.56
C ILE A 23 -4.79 9.55 -6.37
N THR A 24 -5.45 9.05 -5.32
CA THR A 24 -5.53 9.72 -4.03
C THR A 24 -4.85 8.85 -2.99
N PHE A 25 -3.91 9.42 -2.25
CA PHE A 25 -3.25 8.74 -1.15
C PHE A 25 -4.20 8.65 0.03
N GLN A 26 -4.55 7.45 0.44
CA GLN A 26 -5.45 7.20 1.55
C GLN A 26 -4.86 6.09 2.44
N LEU A 27 -5.25 6.08 3.72
CA LEU A 27 -4.96 4.95 4.59
C LEU A 27 -5.96 3.85 4.23
N ARG A 28 -5.44 2.70 3.80
CA ARG A 28 -6.23 1.52 3.46
C ARG A 28 -5.67 0.31 4.19
N ASP A 29 -6.58 -0.58 4.56
CA ASP A 29 -6.24 -1.88 5.10
C ASP A 29 -5.93 -2.80 3.92
N VAL A 30 -4.67 -3.21 3.81
CA VAL A 30 -4.21 -4.07 2.71
C VAL A 30 -4.04 -5.48 3.26
N PRO A 31 -4.84 -6.46 2.82
CA PRO A 31 -4.62 -7.84 3.20
C PRO A 31 -3.30 -8.32 2.58
N PHE A 32 -2.50 -9.02 3.36
CA PHE A 32 -1.35 -9.73 2.84
C PHE A 32 -1.82 -10.77 1.81
N SER A 33 -1.07 -10.92 0.72
CA SER A 33 -1.38 -11.92 -0.34
C SER A 33 -1.50 -13.35 0.16
N ASN A 34 -1.01 -13.63 1.37
CA ASN A 34 -1.06 -14.95 2.00
C ASN A 34 -2.37 -15.19 2.78
N GLY A 35 -3.31 -14.23 2.79
CA GLY A 35 -4.60 -14.34 3.48
C GLY A 35 -4.51 -14.37 5.02
N MET A 36 -3.30 -14.24 5.54
CA MET A 36 -2.97 -14.54 6.93
C MET A 36 -3.02 -13.29 7.82
N GLY A 37 -2.75 -12.09 7.30
CA GLY A 37 -2.82 -10.85 8.09
C GLY A 37 -3.26 -9.64 7.27
N ILE A 38 -3.75 -8.62 7.96
CA ILE A 38 -4.19 -7.34 7.37
C ILE A 38 -3.23 -6.26 7.86
N VAL A 39 -2.68 -5.49 6.93
CA VAL A 39 -1.88 -4.32 7.27
C VAL A 39 -2.81 -3.13 7.35
N GLU A 40 -3.15 -2.75 8.57
CA GLU A 40 -3.97 -1.56 8.84
C GLU A 40 -3.13 -0.29 8.67
N GLN A 41 -3.77 0.79 8.24
CA GLN A 41 -3.17 2.13 8.10
C GLN A 41 -1.99 2.23 7.11
N VAL A 42 -2.01 1.48 6.00
CA VAL A 42 -1.01 1.67 4.95
C VAL A 42 -1.38 2.85 4.07
N LEU A 43 -0.53 3.89 4.06
CA LEU A 43 -0.64 4.94 3.07
C LEU A 43 -0.46 4.34 1.67
N SER A 44 -1.54 4.35 0.90
CA SER A 44 -1.67 3.70 -0.39
C SER A 44 -2.32 4.65 -1.38
N GLY A 45 -1.73 4.78 -2.57
CA GLY A 45 -2.28 5.50 -3.70
C GLY A 45 -3.37 4.67 -4.37
N VAL A 46 -4.62 5.09 -4.22
CA VAL A 46 -5.80 4.44 -4.77
C VAL A 46 -6.19 5.11 -6.08
N CYS A 47 -6.44 4.31 -7.12
CA CYS A 47 -6.98 4.77 -8.39
C CYS A 47 -8.40 5.31 -8.23
N ASN A 48 -8.65 6.56 -8.61
CA ASN A 48 -10.00 7.15 -8.57
C ASN A 48 -10.95 6.58 -9.63
N GLN A 49 -10.49 5.72 -10.54
CA GLN A 49 -11.30 5.10 -11.60
C GLN A 49 -11.72 3.66 -11.27
N CYS A 50 -10.83 2.87 -10.66
CA CYS A 50 -11.06 1.45 -10.40
C CYS A 50 -10.94 1.07 -8.92
N ASP A 51 -10.68 2.04 -8.04
CA ASP A 51 -10.53 1.88 -6.59
C ASP A 51 -9.44 0.88 -6.15
N ARG A 52 -8.53 0.51 -7.08
CA ARG A 52 -7.40 -0.37 -6.78
C ARG A 52 -6.21 0.42 -6.23
N VAL A 53 -5.47 -0.21 -5.32
CA VAL A 53 -4.18 0.29 -4.85
C VAL A 53 -3.15 0.11 -5.97
N ILE A 54 -2.62 1.21 -6.48
CA ILE A 54 -1.65 1.17 -7.60
C ILE A 54 -0.26 1.69 -7.19
N SER A 55 -0.13 2.30 -6.01
CA SER A 55 1.14 2.82 -5.54
C SER A 55 1.23 2.72 -4.01
N ILE A 56 2.36 2.26 -3.48
CA ILE A 56 2.67 2.32 -2.05
C ILE A 56 3.98 3.08 -1.92
N PRO A 57 3.99 4.28 -1.30
CA PRO A 57 5.21 5.05 -1.15
C PRO A 57 6.15 4.37 -0.15
N HIS A 58 7.46 4.54 -0.37
CA HIS A 58 8.48 3.96 0.52
C HIS A 58 8.34 4.42 1.99
N GLN A 59 7.73 5.58 2.23
CA GLN A 59 7.44 6.08 3.58
C GLN A 59 6.52 5.14 4.38
N SER A 60 5.73 4.28 3.72
CA SER A 60 4.87 3.28 4.36
C SER A 60 5.61 1.98 4.73
N THR A 61 6.82 1.76 4.21
CA THR A 61 7.65 0.58 4.54
C THR A 61 7.82 0.33 6.05
N PRO A 62 8.10 1.33 6.90
CA PRO A 62 8.19 1.11 8.35
C PRO A 62 6.86 0.71 9.00
N GLU A 63 5.72 1.18 8.47
CA GLU A 63 4.40 0.79 9.00
C GLU A 63 4.04 -0.64 8.61
N ILE A 64 4.30 -1.00 7.35
CA ILE A 64 4.15 -2.38 6.87
C ILE A 64 5.04 -3.31 7.70
N LYS A 65 6.30 -2.91 7.98
CA LYS A 65 7.20 -3.69 8.85
C LYS A 65 6.66 -3.84 10.26
N LYS A 66 6.07 -2.81 10.86
CA LYS A 66 5.47 -2.89 12.21
C LYS A 66 4.27 -3.82 12.25
N ALA A 67 3.37 -3.71 11.29
CA ALA A 67 2.21 -4.60 11.19
C ALA A 67 2.63 -6.05 10.95
N TYR A 68 3.66 -6.23 10.12
CA TYR A 68 4.27 -7.53 9.85
C TYR A 68 4.96 -8.09 11.11
N ASP A 69 5.67 -7.27 11.87
CA ASP A 69 6.33 -7.67 13.12
C ASP A 69 5.31 -8.11 14.19
N LYS A 70 4.23 -7.34 14.35
CA LYS A 70 3.07 -7.74 15.19
C LYS A 70 2.49 -9.07 14.74
N TYR A 71 2.29 -9.22 13.42
CA TYR A 71 1.80 -10.47 12.84
C TYR A 71 2.75 -11.65 13.14
N THR A 72 4.06 -11.48 12.97
CA THR A 72 5.05 -12.53 13.25
C THR A 72 5.17 -12.84 14.74
N ALA A 73 5.01 -11.86 15.62
CA ALA A 73 5.07 -12.03 17.07
C ALA A 73 3.87 -12.82 17.61
N GLU A 74 2.71 -12.72 16.95
CA GLU A 74 1.50 -13.48 17.27
C GLU A 74 1.38 -14.78 16.45
N GLY A 75 2.19 -14.95 15.40
CA GLY A 75 2.38 -16.20 14.67
C GLY A 75 2.42 -16.03 13.16
N GLY A 76 3.63 -15.98 12.58
CA GLY A 76 3.86 -16.35 11.17
C GLY A 76 4.82 -15.45 10.38
N SER A 77 5.97 -16.01 9.95
CA SER A 77 6.75 -15.56 8.78
C SER A 77 5.81 -15.33 7.58
N SER A 78 6.01 -14.41 6.62
CA SER A 78 7.20 -14.27 5.76
C SER A 78 7.29 -12.88 5.10
N GLU A 79 8.52 -12.38 4.96
CA GLU A 79 8.92 -11.25 4.12
C GLU A 79 8.08 -11.09 2.85
N GLN A 80 7.50 -9.91 2.66
CA GLN A 80 6.97 -9.51 1.34
C GLN A 80 7.89 -8.49 0.72
N LYS A 81 8.91 -9.03 0.05
CA LYS A 81 9.58 -8.38 -1.09
C LYS A 81 8.52 -8.08 -2.15
N THR A 82 7.99 -6.87 -2.19
CA THR A 82 7.38 -6.38 -3.44
C THR A 82 8.50 -5.83 -4.30
N LYS A 83 9.06 -6.75 -5.08
CA LYS A 83 9.96 -6.52 -6.21
C LYS A 83 9.24 -5.58 -7.19
N ALA A 84 9.84 -4.43 -7.48
CA ALA A 84 9.66 -3.71 -8.74
C ALA A 84 11.04 -3.25 -9.20
#